data_AF-A0A552JY37-F1
#
_entry.id   AF-A0A552JY37-F1
#
_cell.length_a   1.000
_cell.length_b   1.000
_cell.length_c   1.000
_cell.angle_alpha   90.00
_cell.angle_beta   90.00
_cell.angle_gamma   90.00
#
_symmetry.space_group_name_H-M   'P 1'
#
loop_
_entity.id
_entity.type
_entity.pdbx_description
1 polymer ?
#
loop_
_entity_poly.entity_id
_entity_poly.type
_entity_poly.pdbx_seq_one_letter_code
_entity_poly.pdbx_strand_id
1 'polypeptide(L)' 'MKKNTRACFCENKGAPALPLRVALAALIIQERLGISDRETVEQIRKKPYLQYFIRSKKYQIEARFDASMIVYF' A
#
# COMPACT_ATOMS: atom_id res chain seq x y z
N MET A 1 -8.78 11.36 -23.85
CA MET A 1 -8.21 10.35 -22.92
C MET A 1 -7.59 11.11 -21.74
N LYS A 2 -8.17 10.99 -20.53
CA LYS A 2 -7.89 11.92 -19.42
C LYS A 2 -7.02 11.29 -18.32
N LYS A 3 -5.97 12.06 -17.99
CA LYS A 3 -5.15 12.16 -16.77
C LYS A 3 -3.89 11.29 -16.68
N ASN A 4 -2.86 11.89 -17.27
CA ASN A 4 -1.44 11.84 -16.96
C ASN A 4 -1.15 12.06 -15.46
N THR A 5 -0.62 11.06 -14.77
CA THR A 5 0.23 11.24 -13.57
C THR A 5 1.46 10.37 -13.77
N ARG A 6 2.42 10.90 -14.53
CA ARG A 6 3.79 10.38 -14.58
C ARG A 6 4.39 10.53 -13.19
N ALA A 7 4.56 9.41 -12.49
CA ALA A 7 5.46 9.33 -11.36
C ALA A 7 6.88 9.53 -11.90
N CYS A 8 7.41 10.74 -11.78
CA CYS A 8 8.83 10.96 -11.98
C CYS A 8 9.51 10.68 -10.63
N PHE A 9 9.90 9.42 -10.42
CA PHE A 9 10.93 9.10 -9.44
C PHE A 9 12.23 8.91 -10.21
N CYS A 10 13.24 9.68 -9.84
CA CYS A 10 14.52 9.81 -10.53
C CYS A 10 15.17 8.46 -10.82
N GLU A 11 15.83 8.38 -11.98
CA GLU A 11 16.35 7.20 -12.68
C GLU A 11 17.34 6.30 -11.92
N ASN A 12 17.69 6.59 -10.65
CA ASN A 12 18.71 5.85 -9.89
C ASN A 12 18.48 5.85 -8.36
N LYS A 13 17.25 5.64 -7.86
CA LYS A 13 17.00 5.53 -6.40
C LYS A 13 15.97 4.45 -6.02
N GLY A 14 16.45 3.23 -5.78
CA GLY A 14 15.77 2.21 -4.97
C GLY A 14 14.37 1.76 -5.42
N ALA A 15 13.65 1.07 -4.53
CA ALA A 15 12.27 0.65 -4.77
C ALA A 15 11.34 1.87 -4.87
N PRO A 16 10.38 1.87 -5.83
CA PRO A 16 9.49 3.01 -6.03
C PRO A 16 8.64 3.26 -4.79
N ALA A 17 8.52 4.53 -4.38
CA ALA A 17 7.76 4.89 -3.18
C ALA A 17 6.26 4.62 -3.38
N LEU A 18 5.60 4.16 -2.31
CA LEU A 18 4.15 4.00 -2.29
C LEU A 18 3.45 5.37 -2.36
N PRO A 19 2.29 5.48 -3.04
CA PRO A 19 1.47 6.68 -2.96
C PRO A 19 1.11 6.99 -1.50
N LEU A 20 1.16 8.25 -1.09
CA LEU A 20 0.93 8.69 0.30
C LEU A 20 -0.33 8.07 0.93
N ARG A 21 -1.45 8.01 0.19
CA ARG A 21 -2.70 7.40 0.67
C ARG A 21 -2.53 5.91 1.02
N VAL A 22 -1.76 5.17 0.23
CA VAL A 22 -1.53 3.73 0.45
C VAL A 22 -0.70 3.55 1.72
N ALA A 23 0.40 4.29 1.86
CA ALA A 23 1.25 4.26 3.04
C ALA A 23 0.46 4.64 4.31
N LEU A 24 -0.26 5.76 4.28
CA LEU A 24 -1.07 6.21 5.42
C LEU A 24 -2.18 5.21 5.79
N ALA A 25 -2.87 4.65 4.79
CA ALA A 25 -3.91 3.66 5.04
C ALA A 25 -3.34 2.37 5.66
N ALA A 26 -2.17 1.91 5.20
CA ALA A 26 -1.48 0.76 5.79
C ALA A 26 -1.10 1.03 7.25
N LEU A 27 -0.54 2.21 7.56
CA LEU A 27 -0.20 2.62 8.92
C LEU A 27 -1.43 2.71 9.84
N ILE A 28 -2.54 3.26 9.34
CA ILE A 28 -3.79 3.29 10.12
C ILE A 28 -4.25 1.86 10.45
N ILE A 29 -4.18 0.93 9.50
CA ILE A 29 -4.57 -0.47 9.73
C ILE A 29 -3.64 -1.11 10.76
N GLN A 30 -2.34 -0.88 10.63
CA GLN A 30 -1.31 -1.39 11.52
C GLN A 30 -1.53 -0.91 12.96
N GLU A 31 -1.69 0.39 13.18
CA GLU A 31 -1.94 0.99 14.50
C GLU A 31 -3.27 0.55 15.11
N ARG A 32 -4.31 0.38 14.28
CA ARG A 32 -5.64 -0.03 14.77
C ARG A 32 -5.71 -1.51 15.16
N LEU A 33 -4.89 -2.35 14.54
CA LEU A 33 -4.86 -3.79 14.81
C LEU A 33 -3.69 -4.20 15.73
N GLY A 34 -2.68 -3.35 15.90
CA GLY A 34 -1.51 -3.65 16.72
C GLY A 34 -0.67 -4.81 16.18
N ILE A 35 -0.57 -4.93 14.86
CA ILE A 35 0.06 -6.07 14.16
C ILE A 35 1.36 -5.66 13.46
N SER A 36 2.17 -6.64 13.05
CA SER A 36 3.40 -6.39 12.29
C SER A 36 3.13 -5.94 10.85
N ASP A 37 4.14 -5.36 10.20
CA ASP A 37 4.08 -4.96 8.79
C ASP A 37 3.67 -6.11 7.86
N ARG A 38 4.25 -7.29 8.07
CA ARG A 38 3.94 -8.51 7.30
C ARG A 38 2.50 -8.95 7.50
N GLU A 39 2.05 -8.95 8.74
CA GLU A 39 0.66 -9.30 9.05
C GLU A 39 -0.30 -8.26 8.47
N THR A 40 0.08 -6.97 8.47
CA THR A 40 -0.72 -5.89 7.86
C THR A 40 -0.94 -6.14 6.37
N VAL A 41 0.12 -6.48 5.63
CA VAL A 41 0.02 -6.85 4.20
C VAL A 41 -0.90 -8.06 4.00
N GLU A 42 -0.77 -9.08 4.86
CA GLU A 42 -1.62 -10.26 4.81
C GLU A 42 -3.09 -9.97 5.13
N GLN A 43 -3.37 -9.10 6.09
CA GLN A 43 -4.73 -8.67 6.41
C GLN A 43 -5.34 -7.89 5.24
N ILE A 44 -4.58 -6.98 4.63
CA ILE A 44 -5.00 -6.25 3.43
C ILE A 44 -5.31 -7.24 2.29
N ARG A 45 -4.46 -8.24 2.08
CA ARG A 45 -4.64 -9.27 1.06
C ARG A 45 -5.91 -10.08 1.30
N LYS A 46 -6.13 -10.57 2.52
CA LYS A 46 -7.26 -11.45 2.86
C LYS A 46 -8.61 -10.74 2.86
N LYS A 47 -8.64 -9.44 3.14
CA LYS A 47 -9.89 -8.73 3.45
C LYS A 47 -10.26 -7.74 2.35
N PRO A 48 -11.32 -8.02 1.55
CA PRO A 48 -11.70 -7.16 0.42
C PRO A 48 -11.91 -5.70 0.81
N TYR A 49 -12.50 -5.44 1.98
CA TYR A 49 -12.77 -4.09 2.48
C TYR A 49 -11.49 -3.26 2.71
N LEU A 50 -10.39 -3.88 3.16
CA LEU A 50 -9.11 -3.20 3.37
C LEU A 50 -8.44 -2.85 2.03
N GLN A 51 -8.59 -3.70 1.02
CA GLN A 51 -8.10 -3.39 -0.33
C GLN A 51 -8.79 -2.16 -0.91
N TYR A 52 -10.11 -2.06 -0.78
CA TYR A 52 -10.86 -0.88 -1.23
C TYR A 52 -10.49 0.37 -0.42
N PHE A 53 -10.24 0.24 0.87
CA PHE A 53 -9.78 1.33 1.73
C PHE A 53 -8.47 1.96 1.21
N ILE A 54 -7.52 1.11 0.81
CA ILE A 54 -6.22 1.46 0.22
C ILE A 54 -6.34 1.95 -1.24
N ARG A 55 -7.56 2.03 -1.78
CA ARG A 55 -7.88 2.42 -3.17
C ARG A 55 -7.49 1.38 -4.22
N SER A 56 -7.67 0.11 -3.92
CA SER A 56 -7.78 -0.91 -4.97
C SER A 56 -9.08 -0.73 -5.74
N LYS A 57 -9.00 -0.74 -7.08
CA LYS A 57 -10.18 -0.64 -7.96
C LYS A 57 -10.98 -1.95 -8.02
N LYS A 58 -10.31 -3.07 -7.77
CA LYS A 58 -10.85 -4.43 -7.80
C LYS A 58 -10.15 -5.24 -6.72
N TYR A 59 -10.83 -6.26 -6.22
CA TYR A 59 -10.22 -7.24 -5.35
C TYR A 59 -9.12 -8.01 -6.09
N GLN A 60 -7.98 -8.19 -5.43
CA GLN A 60 -6.83 -8.94 -5.93
C GLN A 60 -6.38 -9.94 -4.86
N ILE A 61 -6.01 -11.16 -5.28
CA ILE A 61 -5.58 -12.24 -4.38
C ILE A 61 -4.11 -12.05 -3.96
N GLU A 62 -3.32 -11.42 -4.83
CA GLU A 62 -1.91 -11.13 -4.60
C GLU A 62 -1.71 -9.87 -3.74
N ALA A 63 -0.62 -9.87 -2.98
CA ALA A 63 -0.22 -8.70 -2.22
C ALA A 63 0.18 -7.55 -3.16
N ARG A 64 -0.32 -6.35 -2.90
CA ARG A 64 -0.09 -5.17 -3.75
C ARG A 64 1.31 -4.56 -3.56
N PHE A 65 1.93 -4.79 -2.40
CA PHE A 65 3.24 -4.28 -2.03
C PHE A 65 3.89 -5.21 -1.00
N ASP A 66 5.22 -5.16 -0.91
CA ASP A 66 5.98 -5.91 0.08
C ASP A 66 5.92 -5.22 1.45
N ALA A 67 6.00 -5.99 2.53
CA ALA A 67 5.97 -5.45 3.90
C ALA A 67 7.10 -4.45 4.16
N SER A 68 8.27 -4.62 3.52
CA SER A 68 9.40 -3.68 3.59
C SER A 68 9.09 -2.29 3.03
N MET A 69 7.99 -2.13 2.28
CA MET A 69 7.56 -0.85 1.73
C MET A 69 6.68 -0.05 2.70
N ILE A 70 6.29 -0.61 3.85
CA ILE A 70 5.59 0.12 4.90
C ILE A 70 6.63 1.04 5.57
N VAL A 71 6.48 2.34 5.37
CA VAL A 71 7.40 3.36 5.87
C VAL A 71 6.94 3.79 7.26
N TYR A 72 7.83 3.72 8.25
CA TYR A 72 7.69 4.50 9.49
C TYR A 72 8.04 5.96 9.17
N PHE A 73 7.06 6.86 9.30
CA PHE A 73 7.25 8.30 9.13
C PHE A 73 7.88 8.94 10.37
#